data_AF-A0A3D4UZ37-F1
#
_entry.id   AF-A0A3D4UZ37-F1
#
_cell.length_a   1.000
_cell.length_b   1.000
_cell.length_c   1.000
_cell.angle_alpha   90.00
_cell.angle_beta   90.00
_cell.angle_gamma   90.00
#
_symmetry.space_group_name_H-M   'P 1'
#
loop_
_entity.id
_entity.type
_entity.pdbx_description
1 polymer ?
#
loop_
_entity_poly.entity_id
_entity_poly.type
_entity_poly.pdbx_seq_one_letter_code
_entity_poly.pdbx_strand_id
1 'polypeptide(L)'
;MAIQTRQRTISPNTRASGSNRYKIDTKNLLTGYVLIVEIDHATKSFKKQFTFLGKDIGHKKSISFSVDERGNNIDISWSGVNPIKEGKSIAMNKVQAEKQSDQKGEVSESDGIQSLNPILDKHTKLVILGTMPGVESLKQQAYYSHPRNLFWKLIAELTGKDVPLNYDDRTAFLLDHKLGLWDICKSCVREGSLDSNISEETPTDLKALVAKYPNIECLAFNGQKAEKLYSKHFGSLSNVKELSLPSSSPANAGISWEDKAESWNKINEFLN
;
A
#
# COMPACT_ATOMS: atom_id res chain seq x y z
N MET A 1 1.76 2.41 -16.86
CA MET A 1 2.69 3.06 -15.91
C MET A 1 3.66 3.90 -16.71
N ALA A 2 3.83 5.17 -16.36
CA ALA A 2 4.79 6.04 -17.03
C ALA A 2 6.21 5.74 -16.52
N ILE A 3 7.17 5.63 -17.43
CA ILE A 3 8.58 5.38 -17.09
C ILE A 3 9.31 6.71 -17.09
N GLN A 4 10.05 6.98 -16.01
CA GLN A 4 11.01 8.07 -15.96
C GLN A 4 12.41 7.50 -15.78
N THR A 5 13.35 7.96 -16.59
CA THR A 5 14.76 7.59 -16.49
C THR A 5 15.55 8.74 -15.88
N ARG A 6 16.50 8.40 -15.02
CA ARG A 6 17.52 9.31 -14.48
C ARG A 6 18.88 8.68 -14.67
N GLN A 7 19.80 9.46 -15.22
CA GLN A 7 21.19 9.04 -15.41
C GLN A 7 22.07 9.63 -14.32
N ARG A 8 23.06 8.86 -13.88
CA ARG A 8 24.05 9.32 -12.90
C ARG A 8 25.42 8.76 -13.21
N THR A 9 26.35 9.66 -13.51
CA THR A 9 27.76 9.32 -13.66
C THR A 9 28.48 9.39 -12.33
N ILE A 10 29.13 8.28 -11.96
CA ILE A 10 29.99 8.19 -10.79
C ILE A 10 31.44 8.51 -11.16
N SER A 11 32.12 9.18 -10.24
CA SER A 11 33.48 9.69 -10.43
C SER A 11 34.49 8.73 -9.81
N PRO A 12 35.72 8.65 -10.34
CA PRO A 12 36.76 7.80 -9.77
C PRO A 12 37.03 8.14 -8.32
N ASN A 13 37.11 7.13 -7.45
CA ASN A 13 37.44 7.36 -6.06
C ASN A 13 38.92 7.73 -5.90
N THR A 14 39.19 8.97 -5.45
CA THR A 14 40.56 9.47 -5.23
C THR A 14 41.10 9.20 -3.83
N ARG A 15 40.30 8.58 -2.95
CA ARG A 15 40.68 8.31 -1.54
C ARG A 15 41.05 6.83 -1.36
N ALA A 16 42.13 6.57 -0.63
CA ALA A 16 42.66 5.22 -0.37
C ALA A 16 41.69 4.31 0.40
N SER A 17 40.73 4.88 1.14
CA SER A 17 39.62 4.18 1.75
C SER A 17 38.42 5.12 1.93
N GLY A 18 37.25 4.71 1.44
CA GLY A 18 36.00 5.44 1.63
C GLY A 18 34.98 5.16 0.52
N SER A 19 33.70 5.19 0.87
CA SER A 19 32.61 5.08 -0.10
C SER A 19 32.16 6.46 -0.58
N ASN A 20 32.00 6.67 -1.88
CA ASN A 20 31.40 7.89 -2.42
C ASN A 20 29.87 7.79 -2.36
N ARG A 21 29.19 8.83 -1.88
CA ARG A 21 27.73 8.88 -1.77
C ARG A 21 27.12 9.76 -2.86
N TYR A 22 26.11 9.25 -3.53
CA TYR A 22 25.39 9.91 -4.60
C TYR A 22 23.90 10.00 -4.26
N LYS A 23 23.22 10.98 -4.88
CA LYS A 23 21.78 11.20 -4.74
C LYS A 23 21.12 11.24 -6.12
N ILE A 24 19.93 10.67 -6.22
CA ILE A 24 19.04 10.79 -7.36
C ILE A 24 17.83 11.59 -6.90
N ASP A 25 17.52 12.67 -7.62
CA ASP A 25 16.33 13.47 -7.35
C ASP A 25 15.08 12.67 -7.74
N THR A 26 14.15 12.61 -6.80
CA THR A 26 12.87 11.92 -6.96
C THR A 26 11.68 12.89 -6.90
N LYS A 27 11.93 14.21 -6.87
CA LYS A 27 10.89 15.22 -6.99
C LYS A 27 10.08 15.00 -8.27
N ASN A 28 8.77 15.19 -8.14
CA ASN A 28 7.81 15.05 -9.23
C ASN A 28 7.67 13.62 -9.78
N LEU A 29 8.21 12.61 -9.09
CA LEU A 29 7.86 11.22 -9.37
C LEU A 29 6.55 10.89 -8.67
N LEU A 30 5.50 10.67 -9.47
CA LEU A 30 4.21 10.25 -8.96
C LEU A 30 4.23 8.74 -8.66
N THR A 31 3.33 8.34 -7.77
CA THR A 31 3.20 6.97 -7.25
C THR A 31 3.03 5.91 -8.35
N GLY A 32 2.43 6.29 -9.49
CA GLY A 32 2.18 5.41 -10.65
C GLY A 32 3.33 5.30 -11.65
N TYR A 33 4.50 5.88 -11.35
CA TYR A 33 5.66 5.88 -12.24
C TYR A 33 6.59 4.71 -11.92
N VAL A 34 7.42 4.34 -12.88
CA VAL A 34 8.60 3.52 -12.63
C VAL A 34 9.81 4.42 -12.84
N LEU A 35 10.67 4.53 -11.82
CA LEU A 35 11.96 5.18 -11.96
C LEU A 35 12.99 4.15 -12.36
N ILE A 36 13.65 4.42 -13.47
CA ILE A 36 14.85 3.72 -13.89
C ILE A 36 16.04 4.63 -13.58
N VAL A 37 16.97 4.14 -12.76
CA VAL A 37 18.26 4.81 -12.53
C VAL A 37 19.34 4.06 -13.30
N GLU A 38 19.94 4.75 -14.27
CA GLU A 38 21.10 4.27 -15.01
C GLU A 38 22.36 4.89 -14.42
N ILE A 39 23.31 4.04 -14.03
CA ILE A 39 24.57 4.47 -13.41
C ILE A 39 25.72 4.04 -14.32
N ASP A 40 26.54 5.01 -14.73
CA ASP A 40 27.77 4.80 -15.49
C ASP A 40 29.00 5.38 -14.76
N HIS A 41 30.19 4.93 -15.15
CA HIS A 41 31.45 5.39 -14.55
C HIS A 41 32.22 6.29 -15.51
N ALA A 42 32.72 7.43 -15.02
CA ALA A 42 33.36 8.45 -15.85
C ALA A 42 34.60 7.95 -16.63
N THR A 43 35.32 6.95 -16.10
CA THR A 43 36.57 6.44 -16.68
C THR A 43 36.64 4.93 -16.90
N LYS A 44 35.66 4.16 -16.41
CA LYS A 44 35.67 2.69 -16.43
C LYS A 44 34.51 2.19 -17.26
N SER A 45 34.68 1.04 -17.91
CA SER A 45 33.59 0.36 -18.59
C SER A 45 32.66 -0.29 -17.56
N PHE A 46 31.76 0.52 -17.00
CA PHE A 46 30.75 0.10 -16.03
C PHE A 46 29.44 0.80 -16.35
N LYS A 47 28.37 0.01 -16.48
CA LYS A 47 26.99 0.46 -16.56
C LYS A 47 26.09 -0.50 -15.82
N LYS A 48 25.22 0.00 -14.95
CA LYS A 48 24.16 -0.78 -14.29
C LYS A 48 22.86 0.01 -14.26
N GLN A 49 21.75 -0.72 -14.29
CA GLN A 49 20.41 -0.18 -14.24
C GLN A 49 19.72 -0.66 -12.97
N PHE A 50 18.96 0.24 -12.34
CA PHE A 50 18.22 -0.05 -11.12
C PHE A 50 16.78 0.43 -11.28
N THR A 51 15.82 -0.44 -10.99
CA THR A 51 14.40 -0.13 -11.12
C THR A 51 13.79 0.12 -9.75
N PHE A 52 13.03 1.20 -9.64
CA PHE A 52 12.28 1.58 -8.46
C PHE A 52 10.83 1.81 -8.85
N LEU A 53 9.90 1.35 -8.02
CA LEU A 53 8.50 1.70 -8.19
C LEU A 53 8.28 3.09 -7.59
N GLY A 54 7.55 3.94 -8.30
CA GLY A 54 7.21 5.30 -7.87
C GLY A 54 6.53 5.31 -6.49
N LYS A 55 5.80 4.26 -6.13
CA LYS A 55 5.25 4.09 -4.78
C LYS A 55 6.32 4.05 -3.66
N ASP A 56 7.50 3.49 -3.95
CA ASP A 56 8.56 3.30 -2.95
C ASP A 56 9.41 4.57 -2.76
N ILE A 57 9.34 5.52 -3.71
CA ILE A 57 10.22 6.70 -3.78
C ILE A 57 9.51 8.03 -3.97
N GLY A 58 8.24 8.06 -4.38
CA GLY A 58 7.51 9.29 -4.74
C GLY A 58 7.24 10.21 -3.56
N HIS A 59 7.29 9.67 -2.33
CA HIS A 59 7.22 10.45 -1.10
C HIS A 59 8.59 11.01 -0.66
N LYS A 60 9.69 10.61 -1.31
CA LYS A 60 11.04 11.06 -0.99
C LYS A 60 11.45 12.19 -1.92
N LYS A 61 12.24 13.13 -1.39
CA LYS A 61 12.89 14.18 -2.20
C LYS A 61 14.11 13.66 -2.96
N SER A 62 14.71 12.57 -2.48
CA SER A 62 15.81 11.90 -3.17
C SER A 62 15.99 10.48 -2.64
N ILE A 63 16.52 9.60 -3.47
CA ILE A 63 17.13 8.33 -3.04
C ILE A 63 18.66 8.45 -3.11
N SER A 64 19.36 7.71 -2.26
CA SER A 64 20.82 7.79 -2.17
C SER A 64 21.44 6.41 -2.27
N PHE A 65 22.62 6.34 -2.87
CA PHE A 65 23.45 5.14 -2.93
C PHE A 65 24.89 5.48 -2.60
N SER A 66 25.62 4.49 -2.08
CA SER A 66 27.06 4.54 -1.91
C SER A 66 27.73 3.62 -2.91
N VAL A 67 28.90 4.04 -3.39
CA VAL A 67 29.77 3.25 -4.26
C VAL A 67 31.00 2.86 -3.47
N ASP A 68 31.27 1.55 -3.42
CA ASP A 68 32.57 0.99 -3.01
C ASP A 68 33.29 0.53 -4.28
N GLU A 69 34.50 1.07 -4.49
CA GLU A 69 35.30 0.84 -5.70
C GLU A 69 36.62 0.21 -5.28
N ARG A 70 36.82 -1.06 -5.67
CA ARG A 70 38.03 -1.84 -5.34
C ARG A 70 38.63 -2.43 -6.61
N GLY A 71 39.71 -1.83 -7.11
CA GLY A 71 40.30 -2.22 -8.39
C GLY A 71 39.28 -2.01 -9.53
N ASN A 72 38.96 -3.05 -10.30
CA ASN A 72 37.92 -2.98 -11.34
C ASN A 72 36.51 -3.29 -10.84
N ASN A 73 36.35 -3.68 -9.57
CA ASN A 73 35.03 -3.98 -9.02
C ASN A 73 34.36 -2.70 -8.51
N ILE A 74 33.09 -2.51 -8.88
CA ILE A 74 32.24 -1.38 -8.47
C ILE A 74 30.97 -1.97 -7.87
N ASP A 75 30.82 -1.79 -6.56
CA ASP A 75 29.66 -2.23 -5.80
C ASP A 75 28.78 -1.03 -5.43
N ILE A 76 27.49 -1.15 -5.72
CA ILE A 76 26.48 -0.12 -5.45
C ILE A 76 25.57 -0.61 -4.33
N SER A 77 25.53 0.16 -3.24
CA SER A 77 24.66 -0.10 -2.10
C SER A 77 23.66 1.04 -1.94
N TRP A 78 22.37 0.72 -1.97
CA TRP A 78 21.31 1.70 -1.80
C TRP A 78 20.98 1.90 -0.31
N SER A 79 20.65 3.13 0.06
CA SER A 79 20.25 3.47 1.43
C SER A 79 18.78 3.87 1.49
N GLY A 80 18.03 3.20 2.35
CA GLY A 80 16.63 3.52 2.67
C GLY A 80 15.59 2.99 1.69
N VAL A 81 15.89 2.87 0.39
CA VAL A 81 15.02 2.20 -0.60
C VAL A 81 15.89 1.33 -1.49
N ASN A 82 15.53 0.06 -1.61
CA ASN A 82 16.25 -0.89 -2.44
C ASN A 82 15.58 -1.02 -3.81
N PRO A 83 16.36 -1.15 -4.89
CA PRO A 83 15.82 -1.45 -6.21
C PRO A 83 15.21 -2.84 -6.25
N ILE A 84 14.28 -3.05 -7.18
CA ILE A 84 13.70 -4.37 -7.45
C ILE A 84 14.84 -5.31 -7.86
N LYS A 85 14.95 -6.47 -7.21
CA LYS A 85 15.97 -7.48 -7.54
C LYS A 85 15.77 -7.97 -8.98
N GLU A 86 16.84 -7.97 -9.77
CA GLU A 86 16.86 -8.58 -11.10
C GLU A 86 16.43 -10.05 -10.97
N GLY A 87 15.29 -10.40 -11.58
CA GLY A 87 14.64 -11.70 -11.41
C GLY A 87 13.11 -11.66 -11.44
N LYS A 88 12.49 -10.48 -11.22
CA LYS A 88 11.09 -10.23 -11.58
C LYS A 88 11.03 -9.34 -12.81
N SER A 89 11.12 -9.94 -14.00
CA SER A 89 10.89 -9.19 -15.25
C SER A 89 9.47 -8.65 -15.24
N ILE A 90 9.32 -7.33 -15.12
CA ILE A 90 8.08 -6.69 -15.57
C ILE A 90 8.15 -6.77 -17.09
N ALA A 91 7.34 -7.66 -17.69
CA ALA A 91 7.26 -7.85 -19.12
C ALA A 91 7.03 -6.50 -19.81
N MET A 92 8.10 -5.96 -20.39
CA MET A 92 8.08 -4.82 -21.29
C MET A 92 7.55 -5.32 -22.63
N ASN A 93 6.31 -4.97 -22.97
CA ASN A 93 5.88 -4.95 -24.36
C ASN A 93 5.47 -3.54 -24.76
N LYS A 94 6.38 -2.97 -25.57
CA LYS A 94 6.23 -2.03 -26.68
C LYS A 94 5.08 -1.02 -26.66
N VAL A 95 5.52 0.23 -26.50
CA VAL A 95 4.94 1.43 -27.10
C VAL A 95 4.76 1.26 -28.60
N GLN A 96 3.58 1.60 -29.11
CA GLN A 96 3.31 2.29 -30.38
C GLN A 96 1.95 2.98 -30.20
N ALA A 97 1.91 4.28 -29.90
CA ALA A 97 2.10 5.43 -30.80
C ALA A 97 0.88 5.68 -31.69
N GLU A 98 0.10 6.71 -31.31
CA GLU A 98 -0.60 7.72 -32.13
C GLU A 98 -1.64 8.40 -31.22
N LYS A 99 -2.00 9.68 -31.32
CA LYS A 99 -1.36 10.95 -31.73
C LYS A 99 -2.43 12.00 -31.39
N GLN A 100 -2.02 13.14 -30.81
CA GLN A 100 -2.75 14.44 -30.77
C GLN A 100 -4.07 14.46 -29.96
N SER A 101 -4.44 15.54 -29.28
CA SER A 101 -4.11 16.95 -29.48
C SER A 101 -4.14 17.74 -28.16
N ASP A 102 -3.35 18.81 -28.15
CA ASP A 102 -3.36 19.93 -27.20
C ASP A 102 -4.76 20.43 -26.86
N GLN A 103 -5.05 20.65 -25.56
CA GLN A 103 -5.64 21.89 -25.05
C GLN A 103 -5.13 22.18 -23.64
N LYS A 104 -4.64 23.40 -23.45
CA LYS A 104 -4.32 24.02 -22.16
C LYS A 104 -5.61 24.47 -21.49
N GLY A 105 -5.69 24.23 -20.18
CA GLY A 105 -6.35 25.12 -19.23
C GLY A 105 -7.79 24.80 -18.89
N GLU A 106 -7.98 23.99 -17.85
CA GLU A 106 -8.92 24.25 -16.75
C GLU A 106 -8.64 23.26 -15.62
N VAL A 107 -8.46 23.77 -14.40
CA VAL A 107 -8.37 22.94 -13.20
C VAL A 107 -9.80 22.66 -12.75
N SER A 108 -10.36 21.53 -13.17
CA SER A 108 -11.56 20.95 -12.57
C SER A 108 -11.62 19.45 -12.87
N GLU A 109 -11.11 18.62 -11.97
CA GLU A 109 -11.39 17.18 -11.94
C GLU A 109 -11.02 16.65 -10.55
N SER A 110 -12.01 16.24 -9.77
CA SER A 110 -11.78 15.51 -8.53
C SER A 110 -11.29 14.11 -8.87
N ASP A 111 -9.96 13.94 -8.98
CA ASP A 111 -9.34 12.63 -9.17
C ASP A 111 -9.82 11.67 -8.07
N GLY A 112 -10.67 10.71 -8.45
CA GLY A 112 -11.17 9.71 -7.52
C GLY A 112 -10.04 8.93 -6.85
N ILE A 113 -10.09 8.81 -5.52
CA ILE A 113 -9.16 8.00 -4.75
C ILE A 113 -9.46 6.52 -4.94
N GLN A 114 -8.41 5.70 -5.02
CA GLN A 114 -8.49 4.24 -5.15
C GLN A 114 -8.10 3.57 -3.84
N SER A 115 -8.75 2.45 -3.53
CA SER A 115 -8.44 1.65 -2.35
C SER A 115 -7.16 0.82 -2.53
N LEU A 116 -6.69 0.23 -1.45
CA LEU A 116 -5.53 -0.67 -1.44
C LEU A 116 -5.94 -2.08 -1.89
N ASN A 117 -4.93 -2.89 -2.20
CA ASN A 117 -5.14 -4.30 -2.52
C ASN A 117 -5.59 -5.07 -1.28
N PRO A 118 -6.50 -6.05 -1.42
CA PRO A 118 -6.90 -6.89 -0.31
C PRO A 118 -5.72 -7.69 0.24
N ILE A 119 -5.68 -7.86 1.56
CA ILE A 119 -4.82 -8.81 2.25
C ILE A 119 -5.69 -10.02 2.58
N LEU A 120 -5.48 -11.14 1.90
CA LEU A 120 -6.17 -12.40 2.15
C LEU A 120 -5.51 -13.53 1.36
N ASP A 121 -5.73 -14.76 1.80
CA ASP A 121 -5.26 -15.97 1.13
C ASP A 121 -6.33 -17.07 1.15
N LYS A 122 -5.97 -18.26 0.67
CA LYS A 122 -6.89 -19.41 0.61
C LYS A 122 -7.34 -19.92 1.99
N HIS A 123 -6.70 -19.50 3.08
CA HIS A 123 -7.01 -19.92 4.44
C HIS A 123 -7.80 -18.88 5.23
N THR A 124 -7.97 -17.67 4.68
CA THR A 124 -8.78 -16.61 5.29
C THR A 124 -10.21 -17.08 5.58
N LYS A 125 -10.66 -16.88 6.83
CA LYS A 125 -12.01 -17.21 7.32
C LYS A 125 -12.87 -15.97 7.54
N LEU A 126 -12.29 -14.91 8.08
CA LEU A 126 -12.98 -13.66 8.33
C LEU A 126 -12.30 -12.53 7.56
N VAL A 127 -13.08 -11.73 6.82
CA VAL A 127 -12.57 -10.52 6.16
C VAL A 127 -13.09 -9.30 6.89
N ILE A 128 -12.17 -8.49 7.40
CA ILE A 128 -12.49 -7.19 7.98
C ILE A 128 -12.58 -6.16 6.86
N LEU A 129 -13.69 -5.42 6.81
CA LEU A 129 -14.01 -4.46 5.76
C LEU A 129 -14.08 -3.06 6.36
N GLY A 130 -13.12 -2.21 5.99
CA GLY A 130 -13.21 -0.77 6.21
C GLY A 130 -14.09 -0.08 5.16
N THR A 131 -14.30 1.22 5.33
CA THR A 131 -15.03 2.03 4.33
C THR A 131 -14.12 2.35 3.14
N MET A 132 -13.02 3.06 3.40
CA MET A 132 -12.02 3.50 2.43
C MET A 132 -10.74 3.89 3.19
N PRO A 133 -9.53 3.50 2.73
CA PRO A 133 -8.30 3.76 3.47
C PRO A 133 -8.11 5.27 3.70
N GLY A 134 -7.74 5.68 4.90
CA GLY A 134 -7.50 7.10 5.21
C GLY A 134 -6.33 7.68 4.41
N VAL A 135 -6.17 9.01 4.44
CA VAL A 135 -5.08 9.72 3.73
C VAL A 135 -3.70 9.14 4.05
N GLU A 136 -3.43 8.82 5.31
CA GLU A 136 -2.13 8.25 5.70
C GLU A 136 -1.96 6.82 5.18
N SER A 137 -3.04 6.02 5.20
CA SER A 137 -3.03 4.67 4.63
C SER A 137 -2.77 4.67 3.13
N LEU A 138 -3.38 5.61 2.41
CA LEU A 138 -3.15 5.78 0.98
C LEU A 138 -1.72 6.26 0.68
N LYS A 139 -1.19 7.18 1.48
CA LYS A 139 0.20 7.66 1.33
C LYS A 139 1.23 6.55 1.56
N GLN A 140 1.03 5.74 2.59
CA GLN A 140 1.95 4.67 2.96
C GLN A 140 1.67 3.35 2.21
N GLN A 141 0.57 3.27 1.46
CA GLN A 141 0.08 2.02 0.87
C GLN A 141 -0.06 0.90 1.92
N ALA A 142 -0.52 1.28 3.12
CA ALA A 142 -0.63 0.42 4.27
C ALA A 142 -1.92 0.66 5.04
N TYR A 143 -2.65 -0.41 5.37
CA TYR A 143 -3.90 -0.29 6.09
C TYR A 143 -3.69 0.28 7.51
N TYR A 144 -4.60 1.17 7.89
CA TYR A 144 -4.66 1.78 9.21
C TYR A 144 -3.34 2.41 9.70
N SER A 145 -2.56 3.01 8.79
CA SER A 145 -1.27 3.65 9.07
C SER A 145 -1.30 4.85 10.01
N HIS A 146 -2.46 5.47 10.22
CA HIS A 146 -2.55 6.62 11.10
C HIS A 146 -2.20 6.20 12.56
N PRO A 147 -1.25 6.86 13.26
CA PRO A 147 -0.73 6.38 14.55
C PRO A 147 -1.77 6.24 15.67
N ARG A 148 -2.85 7.02 15.58
CA ARG A 148 -3.99 6.95 16.53
C ARG A 148 -5.08 5.95 16.12
N ASN A 149 -4.94 5.25 15.00
CA ASN A 149 -5.87 4.18 14.64
C ASN A 149 -5.62 2.97 15.53
N LEU A 150 -6.69 2.40 16.07
CA LEU A 150 -6.62 1.34 17.07
C LEU A 150 -6.65 -0.06 16.46
N PHE A 151 -6.80 -0.20 15.14
CA PHE A 151 -6.97 -1.50 14.47
C PHE A 151 -5.89 -2.51 14.87
N TRP A 152 -4.63 -2.16 14.67
CA TRP A 152 -3.52 -3.08 14.95
C TRP A 152 -3.45 -3.45 16.43
N LYS A 153 -3.76 -2.51 17.33
CA LYS A 153 -3.82 -2.77 18.77
C LYS A 153 -4.98 -3.72 19.13
N LEU A 154 -6.14 -3.57 18.49
CA LEU A 154 -7.29 -4.46 18.69
C LEU A 154 -6.94 -5.89 18.24
N ILE A 155 -6.32 -6.06 17.06
CA ILE A 155 -5.89 -7.40 16.60
C ILE A 155 -4.87 -8.02 17.56
N ALA A 156 -3.90 -7.24 18.03
CA ALA A 156 -2.91 -7.67 19.01
C ALA A 156 -3.57 -8.17 20.32
N GLU A 157 -4.53 -7.40 20.85
CA GLU A 157 -5.30 -7.78 22.05
C GLU A 157 -6.05 -9.09 21.85
N LEU A 158 -6.79 -9.22 20.74
CA LEU A 158 -7.64 -10.39 20.43
C LEU A 158 -6.83 -11.68 20.25
N THR A 159 -5.59 -11.55 19.77
CA THR A 159 -4.69 -12.70 19.52
C THR A 159 -3.73 -12.96 20.68
N GLY A 160 -3.68 -12.07 21.69
CA GLY A 160 -2.73 -12.14 22.79
C GLY A 160 -1.27 -11.99 22.34
N LYS A 161 -1.01 -11.19 21.30
CA LYS A 161 0.32 -10.97 20.70
C LYS A 161 0.66 -9.49 20.63
N ASP A 162 1.94 -9.17 20.50
CA ASP A 162 2.37 -7.79 20.25
C ASP A 162 2.10 -7.36 18.80
N VAL A 163 1.89 -6.06 18.60
CA VAL A 163 1.75 -5.48 17.25
C VAL A 163 3.09 -5.58 16.50
N PRO A 164 3.15 -6.26 15.33
CA PRO A 164 4.39 -6.31 14.56
C PRO A 164 4.87 -4.91 14.13
N LEU A 165 6.19 -4.74 14.06
CA LEU A 165 6.81 -3.43 13.85
C LEU A 165 6.68 -2.94 12.40
N ASN A 166 6.94 -3.83 11.43
CA ASN A 166 6.84 -3.49 10.01
C ASN A 166 5.51 -3.98 9.41
N TYR A 167 5.13 -3.39 8.28
CA TYR A 167 3.82 -3.65 7.68
C TYR A 167 3.72 -5.05 7.06
N ASP A 168 4.79 -5.57 6.47
CA ASP A 168 4.79 -6.92 5.89
C ASP A 168 4.51 -7.97 6.97
N ASP A 169 5.15 -7.86 8.13
CA ASP A 169 4.89 -8.73 9.28
C ASP A 169 3.47 -8.56 9.82
N ARG A 170 2.90 -7.35 9.79
CA ARG A 170 1.48 -7.13 10.13
C ARG A 170 0.54 -7.84 9.17
N THR A 171 0.87 -7.85 7.88
CA THR A 171 0.05 -8.57 6.89
C THR A 171 0.14 -10.07 7.07
N ALA A 172 1.35 -10.61 7.30
CA ALA A 172 1.55 -12.03 7.59
C ALA A 172 0.81 -12.44 8.88
N PHE A 173 0.91 -11.61 9.91
CA PHE A 173 0.22 -11.80 11.17
C PHE A 173 -1.30 -11.92 11.02
N LEU A 174 -1.94 -11.10 10.18
CA LEU A 174 -3.37 -11.27 9.88
C LEU A 174 -3.65 -12.64 9.25
N LEU A 175 -2.88 -13.02 8.23
CA LEU A 175 -3.07 -14.27 7.50
C LEU A 175 -2.87 -15.51 8.39
N ASP A 176 -1.86 -15.47 9.27
CA ASP A 176 -1.58 -16.52 10.24
C ASP A 176 -2.75 -16.75 11.21
N HIS A 177 -3.56 -15.72 11.47
CA HIS A 177 -4.78 -15.77 12.28
C HIS A 177 -6.07 -15.89 11.45
N LYS A 178 -5.98 -16.23 10.15
CA LYS A 178 -7.10 -16.36 9.17
C LYS A 178 -7.91 -15.08 8.98
N LEU A 179 -7.32 -13.95 9.30
CA LEU A 179 -7.91 -12.64 9.09
C LEU A 179 -7.52 -12.11 7.71
N GLY A 180 -8.52 -11.71 6.95
CA GLY A 180 -8.37 -10.90 5.76
C GLY A 180 -8.72 -9.45 6.04
N LEU A 181 -8.25 -8.55 5.19
CA LEU A 181 -8.49 -7.12 5.30
C LEU A 181 -8.69 -6.50 3.92
N TRP A 182 -9.77 -5.74 3.77
CA TRP A 182 -10.04 -4.91 2.59
C TRP A 182 -10.95 -3.73 2.94
N ASP A 183 -11.49 -3.05 1.93
CA ASP A 183 -12.50 -2.01 2.08
C ASP A 183 -13.71 -2.27 1.18
N ILE A 184 -14.83 -1.66 1.55
CA ILE A 184 -16.06 -1.67 0.74
C ILE A 184 -15.89 -0.84 -0.53
N CYS A 185 -15.29 0.34 -0.43
CA CYS A 185 -15.05 1.19 -1.60
C CYS A 185 -13.81 0.70 -2.35
N LYS A 186 -13.97 0.39 -3.64
CA LYS A 186 -12.85 0.25 -4.57
C LYS A 186 -12.29 1.62 -4.93
N SER A 187 -13.19 2.58 -5.16
CA SER A 187 -12.84 3.97 -5.41
C SER A 187 -13.94 4.92 -4.93
N CYS A 188 -13.60 6.18 -4.69
CA CYS A 188 -14.56 7.24 -4.42
C CYS A 188 -13.94 8.62 -4.61
N VAL A 189 -14.75 9.67 -4.57
CA VAL A 189 -14.28 11.04 -4.33
C VAL A 189 -14.36 11.29 -2.81
N ARG A 190 -13.28 11.77 -2.20
CA ARG A 190 -13.28 12.13 -0.79
C ARG A 190 -12.26 13.22 -0.48
N GLU A 191 -12.72 14.32 0.08
CA GLU A 191 -11.84 15.31 0.70
C GLU A 191 -11.44 14.86 2.11
N GLY A 192 -10.13 14.79 2.37
CA GLY A 192 -9.59 14.34 3.65
C GLY A 192 -9.81 12.85 3.92
N SER A 193 -9.96 12.49 5.19
CA SER A 193 -10.07 11.09 5.64
C SER A 193 -11.40 10.74 6.28
N LEU A 194 -12.35 11.68 6.35
CA LEU A 194 -13.64 11.45 7.01
C LEU A 194 -14.58 10.71 6.07
N ASP A 195 -15.18 9.64 6.58
CA ASP A 195 -16.15 8.82 5.87
C ASP A 195 -17.42 9.61 5.47
N SER A 196 -17.74 10.70 6.17
CA SER A 196 -18.82 11.62 5.83
C SER A 196 -18.61 12.35 4.51
N ASN A 197 -17.36 12.45 4.06
CA ASN A 197 -16.98 13.19 2.86
C ASN A 197 -16.87 12.29 1.63
N ILE A 198 -17.25 11.01 1.74
CA ILE A 198 -17.24 10.06 0.63
C ILE A 198 -18.46 10.32 -0.27
N SER A 199 -18.19 10.54 -1.54
CA SER A 199 -19.17 10.60 -2.63
C SER A 199 -18.68 9.78 -3.83
N GLU A 200 -19.60 9.51 -4.76
CA GLU A 200 -19.30 8.80 -6.02
C GLU A 200 -18.55 7.48 -5.80
N GLU A 201 -18.94 6.73 -4.76
CA GLU A 201 -18.29 5.49 -4.42
C GLU A 201 -18.60 4.38 -5.43
N THR A 202 -17.55 3.66 -5.82
CA THR A 202 -17.65 2.40 -6.55
C THR A 202 -17.28 1.28 -5.59
N PRO A 203 -18.16 0.28 -5.38
CA PRO A 203 -17.87 -0.81 -4.46
C PRO A 203 -16.80 -1.76 -5.02
N THR A 204 -16.13 -2.49 -4.12
CA THR A 204 -15.32 -3.66 -4.47
C THR A 204 -16.20 -4.82 -4.95
N ASP A 205 -15.61 -5.88 -5.52
CA ASP A 205 -16.38 -7.04 -5.95
C ASP A 205 -16.34 -8.15 -4.88
N LEU A 206 -17.14 -7.98 -3.83
CA LEU A 206 -17.22 -8.96 -2.74
C LEU A 206 -17.84 -10.28 -3.19
N LYS A 207 -18.71 -10.28 -4.21
CA LYS A 207 -19.30 -11.51 -4.76
C LYS A 207 -18.23 -12.37 -5.42
N ALA A 208 -17.40 -11.76 -6.27
CA ALA A 208 -16.26 -12.45 -6.87
C ALA A 208 -15.23 -12.87 -5.81
N LEU A 209 -15.03 -12.08 -4.77
CA LEU A 209 -14.13 -12.43 -3.67
C LEU A 209 -14.58 -13.70 -2.95
N VAL A 210 -15.82 -13.74 -2.46
CA VAL A 210 -16.35 -14.89 -1.72
C VAL A 210 -16.41 -16.14 -2.61
N ALA A 211 -16.76 -15.99 -3.89
CA ALA A 211 -16.72 -17.10 -4.84
C ALA A 211 -15.30 -17.65 -5.06
N LYS A 212 -14.29 -16.78 -5.06
CA LYS A 212 -12.87 -17.17 -5.24
C LYS A 212 -12.25 -17.76 -3.97
N TYR A 213 -12.71 -17.34 -2.80
CA TYR A 213 -12.19 -17.76 -1.49
C TYR A 213 -13.31 -18.39 -0.66
N PRO A 214 -13.68 -19.66 -0.93
CA PRO A 214 -14.85 -20.31 -0.33
C PRO A 214 -14.71 -20.60 1.18
N ASN A 215 -13.51 -20.42 1.75
CA ASN A 215 -13.28 -20.53 3.19
C ASN A 215 -13.69 -19.27 3.97
N ILE A 216 -14.09 -18.19 3.28
CA ILE A 216 -14.62 -17.00 3.96
C ILE A 216 -15.98 -17.35 4.56
N GLU A 217 -16.03 -17.38 5.88
CA GLU A 217 -17.20 -17.66 6.70
C GLU A 217 -17.88 -16.38 7.20
N CYS A 218 -17.14 -15.26 7.27
CA CYS A 218 -17.65 -14.00 7.82
C CYS A 218 -17.06 -12.74 7.17
N LEU A 219 -17.92 -11.72 7.00
CA LEU A 219 -17.53 -10.33 6.72
C LEU A 219 -17.77 -9.48 7.96
N ALA A 220 -16.72 -8.82 8.45
CA ALA A 220 -16.79 -7.95 9.62
C ALA A 220 -16.62 -6.48 9.23
N PHE A 221 -17.63 -5.65 9.45
CA PHE A 221 -17.62 -4.23 9.06
C PHE A 221 -16.98 -3.38 10.16
N ASN A 222 -15.83 -2.76 9.85
CA ASN A 222 -15.13 -1.84 10.75
C ASN A 222 -15.78 -0.43 10.71
N GLY A 223 -16.93 -0.31 11.37
CA GLY A 223 -17.71 0.93 11.48
C GLY A 223 -19.01 0.91 10.68
N GLN A 224 -20.00 1.68 11.17
CA GLN A 224 -21.35 1.74 10.60
C GLN A 224 -21.40 2.18 9.12
N LYS A 225 -20.43 2.98 8.65
CA LYS A 225 -20.42 3.41 7.25
C LYS A 225 -20.10 2.23 6.31
N ALA A 226 -19.14 1.37 6.67
CA ALA A 226 -18.82 0.18 5.91
C ALA A 226 -20.03 -0.75 5.79
N GLU A 227 -20.71 -1.01 6.91
CA GLU A 227 -21.96 -1.78 6.96
C GLU A 227 -23.05 -1.18 6.06
N LYS A 228 -23.31 0.14 6.18
CA LYS A 228 -24.32 0.82 5.34
C LYS A 228 -24.01 0.74 3.84
N LEU A 229 -22.74 0.90 3.46
CA LEU A 229 -22.33 0.78 2.05
C LEU A 229 -22.45 -0.66 1.57
N TYR A 230 -22.12 -1.64 2.40
CA TYR A 230 -22.33 -3.05 2.08
C TYR A 230 -23.81 -3.32 1.78
N SER A 231 -24.70 -2.93 2.70
CA SER A 231 -26.16 -3.12 2.52
C SER A 231 -26.70 -2.40 1.29
N LYS A 232 -26.14 -1.23 0.96
CA LYS A 232 -26.50 -0.47 -0.25
C LYS A 232 -26.14 -1.21 -1.54
N HIS A 233 -24.99 -1.87 -1.59
CA HIS A 233 -24.41 -2.38 -2.85
C HIS A 233 -24.56 -3.88 -3.08
N PHE A 234 -24.58 -4.70 -2.02
CA PHE A 234 -24.51 -6.16 -2.16
C PHE A 234 -25.76 -6.88 -1.65
N GLY A 235 -26.44 -6.33 -0.64
CA GLY A 235 -27.39 -7.09 0.16
C GLY A 235 -26.69 -8.26 0.86
N SER A 236 -27.44 -9.28 1.28
CA SER A 236 -26.86 -10.44 1.94
C SER A 236 -26.20 -11.41 0.95
N LEU A 237 -24.98 -11.84 1.27
CA LEU A 237 -24.29 -12.91 0.55
C LEU A 237 -24.60 -14.26 1.19
N SER A 238 -24.98 -15.25 0.38
CA SER A 238 -25.31 -16.59 0.88
C SER A 238 -24.12 -17.25 1.57
N ASN A 239 -24.36 -17.91 2.71
CA ASN A 239 -23.36 -18.68 3.47
C ASN A 239 -22.21 -17.88 4.06
N VAL A 240 -22.35 -16.55 4.18
CA VAL A 240 -21.36 -15.69 4.85
C VAL A 240 -22.05 -14.93 5.98
N LYS A 241 -21.54 -15.06 7.20
CA LYS A 241 -22.00 -14.28 8.35
C LYS A 241 -21.60 -12.81 8.19
N GLU A 242 -22.41 -11.94 8.76
CA GLU A 242 -22.18 -10.50 8.77
C GLU A 242 -22.00 -10.03 10.22
N LEU A 243 -20.92 -9.33 10.52
CA LEU A 243 -20.61 -8.82 11.86
C LEU A 243 -20.33 -7.32 11.83
N SER A 244 -21.01 -6.56 12.69
CA SER A 244 -20.82 -5.11 12.80
C SER A 244 -19.90 -4.78 13.97
N LEU A 245 -18.81 -4.08 13.69
CA LEU A 245 -17.79 -3.69 14.68
C LEU A 245 -17.76 -2.16 14.83
N PRO A 246 -17.47 -1.64 16.04
CA PRO A 246 -17.19 -0.22 16.21
C PRO A 246 -15.93 0.17 15.43
N SER A 247 -15.95 1.36 14.83
CA SER A 247 -14.81 1.84 14.03
C SER A 247 -13.54 1.94 14.88
N SER A 248 -12.43 1.46 14.33
CA SER A 248 -11.08 1.59 14.90
C SER A 248 -10.44 2.97 14.68
N SER A 249 -11.12 3.84 13.91
CA SER A 249 -10.65 5.20 13.62
C SER A 249 -10.61 6.08 14.87
N PRO A 250 -9.64 7.01 14.99
CA PRO A 250 -9.63 7.99 16.07
C PRO A 250 -10.85 8.92 16.08
N ALA A 251 -11.59 9.02 14.96
CA ALA A 251 -12.85 9.76 14.91
C ALA A 251 -13.96 9.14 15.79
N ASN A 252 -13.84 7.85 16.11
CA ASN A 252 -14.78 7.12 16.97
C ASN A 252 -14.28 7.09 18.43
N ALA A 253 -13.96 8.28 18.96
CA ALA A 253 -13.45 8.47 20.32
C ALA A 253 -14.54 8.43 21.41
N GLY A 254 -15.81 8.40 21.03
CA GLY A 254 -16.94 8.34 21.97
C GLY A 254 -17.18 6.96 22.59
N ILE A 255 -16.51 5.91 22.10
CA ILE A 255 -16.56 4.55 22.66
C ILE A 255 -15.26 4.30 23.42
N SER A 256 -15.38 3.81 24.66
CA SER A 256 -14.24 3.44 25.50
C SER A 256 -13.37 2.37 24.84
N TRP A 257 -12.15 2.17 25.34
CA TRP A 257 -11.30 1.08 24.84
C TRP A 257 -11.92 -0.27 25.17
N GLU A 258 -12.45 -0.42 26.38
CA GLU A 258 -13.00 -1.65 26.93
C GLU A 258 -14.22 -2.11 26.13
N ASP A 259 -15.19 -1.22 25.89
CA ASP A 259 -16.39 -1.53 25.11
C ASP A 259 -16.04 -1.86 23.65
N LYS A 260 -15.00 -1.20 23.12
CA LYS A 260 -14.50 -1.44 21.76
C LYS A 260 -13.84 -2.81 21.68
N ALA A 261 -12.95 -3.15 22.61
CA ALA A 261 -12.31 -4.46 22.67
C ALA A 261 -13.35 -5.58 22.86
N GLU A 262 -14.32 -5.39 23.76
CA GLU A 262 -15.42 -6.35 23.97
C GLU A 262 -16.25 -6.56 22.70
N SER A 263 -16.59 -5.49 21.99
CA SER A 263 -17.31 -5.60 20.72
C SER A 263 -16.52 -6.36 19.66
N TRP A 264 -15.19 -6.20 19.65
CA TRP A 264 -14.30 -6.90 18.73
C TRP A 264 -14.04 -8.36 19.10
N ASN A 265 -14.25 -8.78 20.36
CA ASN A 265 -14.15 -10.20 20.77
C ASN A 265 -15.08 -11.12 19.97
N LYS A 266 -16.13 -10.59 19.34
CA LYS A 266 -17.02 -11.34 18.43
C LYS A 266 -16.26 -12.03 17.30
N ILE A 267 -15.09 -11.54 16.90
CA ILE A 267 -14.31 -12.18 15.82
C ILE A 267 -13.52 -13.41 16.28
N ASN A 268 -13.41 -13.65 17.59
CA ASN A 268 -12.60 -14.75 18.14
C ASN A 268 -13.06 -16.14 17.65
N GLU A 269 -14.34 -16.30 17.30
CA GLU A 269 -14.85 -17.57 16.75
C GLU A 269 -14.21 -17.94 15.39
N PHE A 270 -13.56 -17.00 14.70
CA PHE A 270 -12.93 -17.20 13.39
C PHE A 270 -11.39 -17.24 13.43
N LEU A 271 -10.79 -16.99 14.60
CA LEU A 271 -9.34 -17.06 14.77
C LEU A 271 -8.89 -18.53 14.86
N ASN A 272 -7.61 -18.78 14.63
CA ASN A 272 -6.98 -20.09 14.86
C ASN A 272 -6.64 -20.32 16.33
#